data_AF-A0A1M4UCS1-F1
#
_entry.id   AF-A0A1M4UCS1-F1
#
_cell.length_a   1.000
_cell.length_b   1.000
_cell.length_c   1.000
_cell.angle_alpha   90.00
_cell.angle_beta   90.00
_cell.angle_gamma   90.00
#
_symmetry.space_group_name_H-M   'P 1'
#
loop_
_entity.id
_entity.type
_entity.pdbx_description
1 polymer ?
#
loop_
_entity_poly.entity_id
_entity_poly.type
_entity_poly.pdbx_seq_one_letter_code
_entity_poly.pdbx_strand_id
1 'polypeptide(L)'
;MRRTHASPKRPLSGLAGPYGHPFHPVLVPVPIGAWISAAVLDVVARSGYEPGTLARAATWLVGIGVVGAVLAAVPGLLDLLIVPARTRVRGVALLHVALNSTALVVFVVDLVLRWNAPTDRAAPLAPFVLTLVGVVLMLAGAFLGGELTFRYGMRVADQHDQAVGFRTADLREAVSESVSEWHRPGSAR
;
A
#
# COMPACT_ATOMS: atom_id res chain seq x y z
N MET A 1 36.72 -10.97 -4.29
CA MET A 1 35.81 -9.87 -3.90
C MET A 1 34.36 -10.36 -3.96
N ARG A 2 33.73 -10.60 -2.81
CA ARG A 2 32.30 -10.96 -2.73
C ARG A 2 31.51 -9.69 -3.02
N ARG A 3 30.81 -9.60 -4.16
CA ARG A 3 29.81 -8.55 -4.36
C ARG A 3 28.76 -8.74 -3.26
N THR A 4 28.73 -7.85 -2.29
CA THR A 4 27.62 -7.78 -1.35
C THR A 4 26.42 -7.34 -2.16
N HIS A 5 25.64 -8.30 -2.66
CA HIS A 5 24.35 -7.99 -3.26
C HIS A 5 23.54 -7.24 -2.20
N ALA A 6 23.10 -6.02 -2.53
CA ALA A 6 22.18 -5.28 -1.68
C ALA A 6 20.99 -6.19 -1.36
N SER A 7 20.77 -6.45 -0.07
CA SER A 7 19.69 -7.34 0.35
C SER A 7 18.35 -6.65 0.03
N PRO A 8 17.39 -7.33 -0.63
CA PRO A 8 16.06 -6.79 -0.94
C PRO A 8 15.23 -6.40 0.31
N LYS A 9 15.76 -6.70 1.50
CA LYS A 9 15.17 -6.33 2.79
C LYS A 9 15.61 -4.95 3.28
N ARG A 10 16.80 -4.48 2.85
CA ARG A 10 17.36 -3.20 3.30
C ARG A 10 16.98 -2.07 2.35
N PRO A 11 16.71 -0.86 2.88
CA PRO A 11 16.36 0.28 2.05
C PRO A 11 17.56 0.74 1.22
N LEU A 12 17.27 1.27 0.02
CA LEU A 12 18.27 1.95 -0.80
C LEU A 12 18.64 3.34 -0.24
N SER A 13 17.66 4.04 0.34
CA SER A 13 17.81 5.36 0.95
C SER A 13 16.72 5.61 1.99
N GLY A 14 16.84 6.70 2.77
CA GLY A 14 15.80 7.09 3.75
C GLY A 14 14.43 7.36 3.13
N LEU A 15 14.38 7.72 1.84
CA LEU A 15 13.12 7.93 1.11
C LEU A 15 12.32 6.64 0.87
N ALA A 16 12.97 5.47 0.95
CA ALA A 16 12.28 4.17 0.90
C ALA A 16 11.69 3.75 2.27
N GLY A 17 11.95 4.53 3.32
CA GLY A 17 11.60 4.22 4.71
C GLY A 17 12.65 3.36 5.42
N PRO A 18 12.70 3.41 6.76
CA PRO A 18 13.68 2.67 7.54
C PRO A 18 13.53 1.15 7.37
N TYR A 19 14.57 0.42 7.79
CA TYR A 19 14.53 -1.03 7.82
C TYR A 19 13.38 -1.53 8.72
N GLY A 20 12.62 -2.53 8.26
CA GLY A 20 11.42 -3.02 8.94
C GLY A 20 10.18 -2.11 8.83
N HIS A 21 10.32 -0.87 8.34
CA HIS A 21 9.22 0.08 8.20
C HIS A 21 9.27 0.79 6.84
N PRO A 22 9.06 0.06 5.73
CA PRO A 22 9.08 0.64 4.39
C PRO A 22 7.91 1.61 4.18
N PHE A 23 8.16 2.74 3.52
CA PHE A 23 7.11 3.73 3.28
C PHE A 23 6.11 3.31 2.19
N HIS A 24 6.54 2.53 1.19
CA HIS A 24 5.65 2.10 0.12
C HIS A 24 4.43 1.31 0.66
N PRO A 25 4.58 0.23 1.45
CA PRO A 25 3.44 -0.48 2.05
C PRO A 25 2.59 0.36 3.01
N VAL A 26 3.14 1.41 3.61
CA VAL A 26 2.39 2.34 4.48
C VAL A 26 1.49 3.27 3.66
N LEU A 27 1.91 3.64 2.44
CA LEU A 27 1.20 4.59 1.58
C LEU A 27 0.14 3.93 0.68
N VAL A 28 0.35 2.68 0.24
CA VAL A 28 -0.60 1.98 -0.66
C VAL A 28 -2.02 1.78 -0.13
N PRO A 29 -2.33 1.75 1.19
CA PRO A 29 -3.71 1.71 1.66
C PRO A 29 -4.55 2.92 1.22
N VAL A 30 -3.92 4.09 1.02
CA VAL A 30 -4.60 5.32 0.60
C VAL A 30 -5.28 5.16 -0.78
N PRO A 31 -4.55 4.86 -1.87
CA PRO A 31 -5.19 4.64 -3.17
C PRO A 31 -6.17 3.46 -3.15
N ILE A 32 -5.84 2.36 -2.46
CA ILE A 32 -6.72 1.18 -2.41
C ILE A 32 -8.08 1.51 -1.80
N GLY A 33 -8.08 2.12 -0.61
CA GLY A 33 -9.32 2.49 0.07
C GLY A 33 -10.11 3.54 -0.69
N ALA A 34 -9.42 4.54 -1.26
CA ALA A 34 -10.07 5.62 -1.98
C ALA A 34 -10.75 5.14 -3.28
N TRP A 35 -10.05 4.36 -4.10
CA TRP A 35 -10.59 3.89 -5.39
C TRP A 35 -11.67 2.82 -5.23
N ILE A 36 -11.57 1.93 -4.24
CA ILE A 36 -12.67 1.00 -3.92
C ILE A 36 -13.91 1.77 -3.44
N SER A 37 -13.71 2.75 -2.55
CA SER A 37 -14.82 3.58 -2.07
C SER A 37 -15.47 4.36 -3.21
N ALA A 38 -14.68 4.94 -4.13
CA ALA A 38 -15.20 5.62 -5.31
C ALA A 38 -16.06 4.69 -6.18
N ALA A 39 -15.61 3.46 -6.43
CA ALA A 39 -16.38 2.46 -7.17
C ALA A 39 -17.71 2.13 -6.50
N VAL A 40 -17.73 1.99 -5.17
CA VAL A 40 -18.97 1.77 -4.40
C VAL A 40 -19.90 2.98 -4.54
N LEU A 41 -19.39 4.20 -4.38
CA LEU A 41 -20.21 5.41 -4.50
C LEU A 41 -20.81 5.55 -5.90
N ASP A 42 -20.08 5.20 -6.96
CA ASP A 42 -20.64 5.21 -8.32
C ASP A 42 -21.76 4.19 -8.49
N VAL A 43 -21.61 2.98 -7.95
CA VAL A 43 -22.66 1.95 -8.01
C VAL A 43 -23.92 2.45 -7.30
N VAL A 44 -23.78 3.05 -6.10
CA VAL A 44 -24.91 3.60 -5.35
C VAL A 44 -25.52 4.80 -6.08
N ALA A 45 -24.72 5.71 -6.65
CA ALA A 45 -25.22 6.85 -7.41
C ALA A 45 -26.11 6.40 -8.59
N ARG A 46 -25.77 5.28 -9.24
CA ARG A 46 -26.54 4.71 -10.35
C ARG A 46 -27.87 4.09 -9.94
N SER A 47 -28.09 3.82 -8.65
CA SER A 47 -29.40 3.41 -8.12
C SER A 47 -30.41 4.57 -8.06
N GLY A 48 -29.95 5.82 -8.23
CA GLY A 48 -30.76 7.03 -8.12
C GLY A 48 -30.74 7.70 -6.74
N TYR A 49 -30.04 7.11 -5.76
CA TYR A 49 -29.86 7.73 -4.45
C TYR A 49 -28.77 8.82 -4.52
N GLU A 50 -29.16 10.08 -4.30
CA GLU A 50 -28.25 11.25 -4.22
C GLU A 50 -27.16 11.29 -5.32
N PRO A 51 -27.52 11.11 -6.61
CA PRO A 51 -26.57 10.73 -7.66
C PRO A 51 -25.46 11.77 -7.88
N GLY A 52 -25.80 13.07 -7.86
CA GLY A 52 -24.80 14.14 -8.00
C GLY A 52 -23.87 14.26 -6.79
N THR A 53 -24.40 14.09 -5.57
CA THR A 53 -23.60 14.16 -4.33
C THR A 53 -22.60 13.01 -4.27
N LEU A 54 -23.05 11.79 -4.54
CA LEU A 54 -22.19 10.60 -4.55
C LEU A 54 -21.16 10.64 -5.68
N ALA A 55 -21.54 11.10 -6.89
CA ALA A 55 -20.60 11.28 -7.99
C ALA A 55 -19.50 12.29 -7.66
N ARG A 56 -19.83 13.42 -7.01
CA ARG A 56 -18.83 14.39 -6.54
C ARG A 56 -17.88 13.78 -5.50
N ALA A 57 -18.41 13.05 -4.53
CA ALA A 57 -17.59 12.36 -3.53
C ALA A 57 -16.67 11.31 -4.17
N ALA A 58 -17.17 10.54 -5.14
CA ALA A 58 -16.38 9.59 -5.91
C ALA A 58 -15.24 10.29 -6.67
N THR A 59 -15.49 11.43 -7.30
CA THR A 59 -14.46 12.23 -7.99
C THR A 59 -13.34 12.67 -7.04
N TRP A 60 -13.67 13.14 -5.84
CA TRP A 60 -12.66 13.50 -4.84
C TRP A 60 -11.85 12.29 -4.38
N LEU A 61 -12.49 11.15 -4.17
CA LEU A 61 -11.81 9.90 -3.80
C LEU A 61 -10.88 9.40 -4.91
N VAL A 62 -11.30 9.49 -6.18
CA VAL A 62 -10.42 9.21 -7.32
C VAL A 62 -9.18 10.10 -7.27
N GLY A 63 -9.35 11.41 -7.05
CA GLY A 63 -8.26 12.36 -6.90
C GLY A 63 -7.31 12.07 -5.73
N ILE A 64 -7.87 11.79 -4.54
CA ILE A 64 -7.09 11.39 -3.35
C ILE A 64 -6.29 10.12 -3.65
N GLY A 65 -6.90 9.14 -4.31
CA GLY A 65 -6.20 7.92 -4.69
C GLY A 65 -5.08 8.17 -5.71
N VAL A 66 -5.27 9.05 -6.70
CA VAL A 66 -4.21 9.44 -7.64
C VAL A 66 -3.02 10.05 -6.90
N VAL A 67 -3.26 10.99 -5.98
CA VAL A 67 -2.18 11.60 -5.18
C VAL A 67 -1.49 10.54 -4.31
N GLY A 68 -2.26 9.70 -3.61
CA GLY A 68 -1.72 8.62 -2.78
C GLY A 68 -0.89 7.60 -3.58
N ALA A 69 -1.33 7.24 -4.79
CA ALA A 69 -0.62 6.33 -5.68
C ALA A 69 0.70 6.93 -6.18
N VAL A 70 0.73 8.22 -6.54
CA VAL A 70 1.97 8.91 -6.92
C VAL A 70 2.96 8.92 -5.76
N LEU A 71 2.50 9.26 -4.55
CA LEU A 71 3.34 9.26 -3.35
C LEU A 71 3.87 7.86 -3.02
N ALA A 72 3.04 6.82 -3.17
CA ALA A 72 3.46 5.43 -2.97
C ALA A 72 4.44 4.93 -4.05
N ALA A 73 4.30 5.40 -5.29
CA ALA A 73 5.13 4.94 -6.41
C ALA A 73 6.62 5.31 -6.22
N VAL A 74 6.92 6.45 -5.59
CA VAL A 74 8.31 6.91 -5.37
C VAL A 74 9.13 5.90 -4.55
N PRO A 75 8.77 5.55 -3.29
CA PRO A 75 9.49 4.53 -2.53
C PRO A 75 9.41 3.14 -3.20
N GLY A 76 8.29 2.81 -3.87
CA GLY A 76 8.15 1.52 -4.57
C GLY A 76 9.14 1.36 -5.73
N LEU A 77 9.44 2.43 -6.46
CA LEU A 77 10.47 2.41 -7.50
C LEU A 77 11.88 2.21 -6.89
N LEU A 78 12.18 2.84 -5.75
CA LEU A 78 13.44 2.62 -5.04
C LEU A 78 13.58 1.16 -4.58
N ASP A 79 12.50 0.57 -4.10
CA ASP A 79 12.43 -0.85 -3.72
C ASP A 79 12.59 -1.77 -4.94
N LEU A 80 12.08 -1.40 -6.12
CA LEU A 80 12.34 -2.16 -7.35
C LEU A 80 13.83 -2.15 -7.73
N LEU A 81 14.54 -1.03 -7.57
CA LEU A 81 15.93 -0.89 -8.03
C LEU A 81 16.91 -1.83 -7.30
N ILE A 82 16.62 -2.23 -6.06
CA ILE A 82 17.45 -3.19 -5.30
C ILE A 82 17.22 -4.65 -5.70
N VAL A 83 16.13 -4.97 -6.42
CA VAL A 83 15.82 -6.34 -6.83
C VAL A 83 16.78 -6.80 -7.93
N PRO A 84 17.56 -7.88 -7.72
CA PRO A 84 18.51 -8.37 -8.71
C PRO A 84 17.85 -8.71 -10.05
N ALA A 85 18.49 -8.29 -11.14
CA ALA A 85 18.03 -8.60 -12.49
C ALA A 85 18.01 -10.12 -12.77
N ARG A 86 17.19 -10.53 -13.75
CA ARG A 86 17.06 -11.93 -14.20
C ARG A 86 16.64 -12.92 -13.09
N THR A 87 15.87 -12.46 -12.11
CA THR A 87 15.26 -13.31 -11.06
C THR A 87 13.74 -13.38 -11.24
N ARG A 88 13.11 -14.45 -10.72
CA ARG A 88 11.64 -14.57 -10.68
C ARG A 88 11.00 -13.40 -9.94
N VAL A 89 11.59 -12.99 -8.81
CA VAL A 89 11.15 -11.84 -8.00
C VAL A 89 11.16 -10.56 -8.84
N ARG A 90 12.19 -10.33 -9.66
CA ARG A 90 12.23 -9.19 -10.59
C ARG A 90 11.09 -9.22 -11.59
N GLY A 91 10.76 -10.39 -12.16
CA GLY A 91 9.63 -10.53 -13.09
C GLY A 91 8.30 -10.16 -12.43
N VAL A 92 8.04 -10.67 -11.22
CA VAL A 92 6.84 -10.34 -10.43
C VAL A 92 6.81 -8.85 -10.09
N ALA A 93 7.93 -8.27 -9.67
CA ALA A 93 8.03 -6.84 -9.34
C ALA A 93 7.79 -5.93 -10.55
N LEU A 94 8.29 -6.31 -11.73
CA LEU A 94 8.03 -5.56 -12.97
C LEU A 94 6.56 -5.64 -13.39
N LEU A 95 5.93 -6.82 -13.30
CA LEU A 95 4.50 -6.97 -13.59
C LEU A 95 3.64 -6.17 -12.60
N HIS A 96 3.99 -6.21 -11.31
CA HIS A 96 3.35 -5.40 -10.28
C HIS A 96 3.40 -3.90 -10.59
N VAL A 97 4.59 -3.37 -10.92
CA VAL A 97 4.73 -1.95 -11.27
C VAL A 97 3.96 -1.63 -12.56
N ALA A 98 4.03 -2.49 -13.59
CA ALA A 98 3.29 -2.28 -14.82
C ALA A 98 1.77 -2.18 -14.58
N LEU A 99 1.18 -3.14 -13.86
CA LEU A 99 -0.26 -3.15 -13.55
C LEU A 99 -0.69 -1.89 -12.78
N ASN A 100 0.06 -1.50 -11.75
CA ASN A 100 -0.29 -0.34 -10.92
C ASN A 100 -0.05 1.00 -11.65
N SER A 101 0.98 1.10 -12.49
CA SER A 101 1.18 2.26 -13.35
C SER A 101 0.07 2.39 -14.39
N THR A 102 -0.38 1.29 -14.99
CA THR A 102 -1.55 1.30 -15.88
C THR A 102 -2.82 1.69 -15.12
N ALA A 103 -3.06 1.14 -13.93
CA ALA A 103 -4.19 1.54 -13.08
C ALA A 103 -4.16 3.04 -12.76
N LEU A 104 -3.00 3.58 -12.38
CA LEU A 104 -2.82 5.01 -12.11
C LEU A 104 -3.18 5.86 -13.34
N VAL A 105 -2.70 5.49 -14.53
CA VAL A 105 -3.03 6.21 -15.77
C VAL A 105 -4.54 6.14 -16.05
N VAL A 106 -5.16 4.97 -15.85
CA VAL A 106 -6.62 4.80 -15.99
C VAL A 106 -7.37 5.74 -15.03
N PHE A 107 -6.95 5.84 -13.77
CA PHE A 107 -7.57 6.73 -12.79
C PHE A 107 -7.30 8.22 -13.05
N VAL A 108 -6.15 8.57 -13.63
CA VAL A 108 -5.90 9.95 -14.09
C VAL A 108 -6.85 10.32 -15.23
N VAL A 109 -7.04 9.42 -16.21
CA VAL A 109 -7.99 9.65 -17.30
C VAL A 109 -9.42 9.72 -16.76
N ASP A 110 -9.80 8.80 -15.87
CA ASP A 110 -11.08 8.82 -15.16
C ASP A 110 -11.33 10.16 -14.44
N LEU A 111 -10.35 10.64 -13.68
CA LEU A 111 -10.41 11.92 -12.97
C LEU A 111 -10.63 13.09 -13.94
N VAL A 112 -9.90 13.13 -15.05
CA VAL A 112 -10.06 14.18 -16.07
C VAL A 112 -11.47 14.14 -16.66
N LEU A 113 -12.00 12.97 -17.00
CA LEU A 113 -13.36 12.84 -17.53
C LEU A 113 -14.41 13.28 -16.51
N ARG A 114 -14.24 12.91 -15.23
CA ARG A 114 -15.15 13.32 -14.14
C ARG A 114 -15.12 14.81 -13.88
N TRP A 115 -13.93 15.42 -13.90
CA TRP A 115 -13.76 16.85 -13.63
C TRP A 115 -14.44 17.74 -14.67
N ASN A 116 -14.56 17.23 -15.90
CA ASN A 116 -15.21 17.91 -17.01
C ASN A 116 -16.68 17.47 -17.22
N ALA A 117 -17.20 16.58 -16.37
CA ALA A 117 -18.57 16.09 -16.47
C ALA A 117 -19.53 16.91 -15.59
N PRO A 118 -20.82 16.99 -15.96
CA PRO A 118 -21.85 17.62 -15.12
C PRO A 118 -21.99 16.91 -13.77
N THR A 119 -22.16 17.69 -12.70
CA THR A 119 -22.07 17.24 -11.31
C THR A 119 -23.42 17.06 -10.62
N ASP A 120 -24.51 17.25 -11.36
CA ASP A 120 -25.91 17.15 -10.92
C ASP A 120 -26.48 15.72 -11.01
N ARG A 121 -25.71 14.79 -11.59
CA ARG A 121 -26.11 13.40 -11.85
C ARG A 121 -24.99 12.41 -11.60
N ALA A 122 -25.31 11.13 -11.72
CA ALA A 122 -24.34 10.05 -11.61
C ALA A 122 -23.24 10.19 -12.67
N ALA A 123 -22.07 9.62 -12.38
CA ALA A 123 -20.93 9.63 -13.30
C ALA A 123 -21.35 9.07 -14.68
N PRO A 124 -20.90 9.69 -15.79
CA PRO A 124 -21.11 9.13 -17.12
C PRO A 124 -20.59 7.69 -17.21
N LEU A 125 -21.09 6.91 -18.15
CA LEU A 125 -20.76 5.49 -18.27
C LEU A 125 -19.24 5.25 -18.43
N ALA A 126 -18.56 6.11 -19.19
CA ALA A 126 -17.13 5.99 -19.46
C ALA A 126 -16.26 6.06 -18.17
N PRO A 127 -16.29 7.15 -17.36
CA PRO A 127 -15.53 7.20 -16.11
C PRO A 127 -15.91 6.07 -15.13
N PHE A 128 -17.19 5.71 -15.05
CA PHE A 128 -17.61 4.56 -14.24
C PHE A 128 -16.91 3.25 -14.67
N VAL A 129 -16.89 2.94 -15.97
CA VAL A 129 -16.20 1.75 -16.49
C VAL A 129 -14.70 1.83 -16.23
N LEU A 130 -14.07 3.01 -16.40
CA LEU A 130 -12.66 3.21 -16.10
C LEU A 130 -12.36 2.96 -14.62
N THR A 131 -13.21 3.42 -13.69
CA THR A 131 -13.08 3.14 -12.26
C THR A 131 -13.10 1.63 -12.00
N LEU A 132 -14.03 0.87 -12.58
CA LEU A 132 -14.09 -0.59 -12.40
C LEU A 132 -12.84 -1.29 -12.96
N VAL A 133 -12.41 -0.93 -14.18
CA VAL A 133 -11.19 -1.48 -14.79
C VAL A 133 -9.95 -1.14 -13.96
N GLY A 134 -9.85 0.11 -13.50
CA GLY A 134 -8.77 0.59 -12.65
C GLY A 134 -8.71 -0.17 -11.33
N VAL A 135 -9.85 -0.41 -10.67
CA VAL A 135 -9.92 -1.23 -9.45
C VAL A 135 -9.43 -2.65 -9.71
N VAL A 136 -9.85 -3.30 -10.80
CA VAL A 136 -9.40 -4.67 -11.13
C VAL A 136 -7.89 -4.72 -11.35
N LEU A 137 -7.33 -3.79 -12.12
CA LEU A 137 -5.89 -3.69 -12.36
C LEU A 137 -5.11 -3.46 -11.06
N MET A 138 -5.59 -2.54 -10.23
CA MET A 138 -5.01 -2.25 -8.93
C MET A 138 -5.05 -3.47 -8.02
N LEU A 139 -6.16 -4.20 -7.93
CA LEU A 139 -6.27 -5.39 -7.08
C LEU A 139 -5.36 -6.53 -7.56
N ALA A 140 -5.24 -6.73 -8.88
CA ALA A 140 -4.27 -7.67 -9.44
C ALA A 140 -2.83 -7.26 -9.08
N GLY A 141 -2.52 -5.96 -9.18
CA GLY A 141 -1.26 -5.39 -8.71
C GLY A 141 -1.04 -5.62 -7.21
N ALA A 142 -2.03 -5.36 -6.36
CA ALA A 142 -1.98 -5.54 -4.92
C ALA A 142 -1.71 -7.00 -4.53
N PHE A 143 -2.33 -7.96 -5.24
CA PHE A 143 -2.05 -9.38 -5.06
C PHE A 143 -0.56 -9.71 -5.31
N LEU A 144 0.02 -9.20 -6.40
CA LEU A 144 1.45 -9.37 -6.67
C LEU A 144 2.33 -8.66 -5.63
N GLY A 145 1.89 -7.52 -5.10
CA GLY A 145 2.55 -6.84 -3.98
C GLY A 145 2.60 -7.71 -2.74
N GLY A 146 1.48 -8.36 -2.41
CA GLY A 146 1.40 -9.35 -1.34
C GLY A 146 2.34 -10.53 -1.56
N GLU A 147 2.41 -11.07 -2.79
CA GLU A 147 3.36 -12.12 -3.15
C GLU A 147 4.82 -11.67 -2.93
N LEU A 148 5.17 -10.44 -3.32
CA LEU A 148 6.52 -9.87 -3.09
C LEU A 148 6.86 -9.79 -1.60
N THR A 149 5.96 -9.23 -0.79
CA THR A 149 6.19 -9.02 0.64
C THR A 149 6.11 -10.32 1.43
N PHE A 150 5.01 -11.06 1.32
CA PHE A 150 4.72 -12.19 2.19
C PHE A 150 5.36 -13.50 1.73
N ARG A 151 5.57 -13.71 0.43
CA ARG A 151 6.23 -14.92 -0.07
C ARG A 151 7.73 -14.75 -0.28
N TYR A 152 8.15 -13.61 -0.84
CA TYR A 152 9.56 -13.37 -1.14
C TYR A 152 10.29 -12.49 -0.11
N GLY A 153 9.58 -11.96 0.91
CA GLY A 153 10.19 -11.20 2.00
C GLY A 153 10.74 -9.84 1.58
N MET A 154 10.24 -9.23 0.50
CA MET A 154 10.67 -7.90 0.06
C MET A 154 10.37 -6.86 1.13
N ARG A 155 11.40 -6.11 1.53
CA ARG A 155 11.33 -5.04 2.55
C ARG A 155 10.74 -5.46 3.90
N VAL A 156 10.74 -6.76 4.18
CA VAL A 156 10.44 -7.33 5.50
C VAL A 156 11.76 -7.52 6.27
N ALA A 157 11.72 -7.37 7.60
CA ALA A 157 12.89 -7.62 8.43
C ALA A 157 13.44 -9.05 8.27
N ASP A 158 14.72 -9.21 8.54
CA ASP A 158 15.39 -10.51 8.56
C ASP A 158 14.79 -11.41 9.64
N GLN A 159 14.76 -12.71 9.36
CA GLN A 159 14.14 -13.70 10.24
C GLN A 159 14.76 -13.69 11.65
N HIS A 160 16.06 -13.41 11.74
CA HIS A 160 16.75 -13.24 13.02
C HIS A 160 16.14 -12.09 13.85
N ASP A 161 15.87 -10.95 13.22
CA ASP A 161 15.29 -9.77 13.89
C ASP A 161 13.82 -10.02 14.23
N GLN A 162 13.08 -10.70 13.35
CA GLN A 162 11.69 -11.11 13.62
C GLN A 162 11.60 -12.09 14.79
N ALA A 163 12.55 -13.03 14.89
CA ALA A 163 12.57 -14.06 15.93
C ALA A 163 12.66 -13.46 17.34
N VAL A 164 13.29 -12.29 17.49
CA VAL A 164 13.38 -11.56 18.77
C VAL A 164 11.98 -11.39 19.38
N GLY A 165 10.99 -11.00 18.59
CA GLY A 165 9.61 -10.78 19.08
C GLY A 165 8.88 -12.05 19.52
N PHE A 166 9.43 -13.24 19.26
CA PHE A 166 8.83 -14.53 19.63
C PHE A 166 9.67 -15.32 20.64
N ARG A 167 10.77 -14.75 21.17
CA ARG A 167 11.57 -15.41 22.21
C ARG A 167 10.87 -15.29 23.57
N THR A 168 10.63 -16.43 24.21
CA THR A 168 9.98 -16.51 25.53
C THR A 168 10.85 -16.01 26.68
N ALA A 169 12.16 -15.88 26.48
CA ALA A 169 13.09 -15.38 27.49
C ALA A 169 12.75 -13.93 27.89
N ASP A 170 12.41 -13.09 26.91
CA ASP A 170 12.09 -11.68 27.10
C ASP A 170 10.80 -11.48 27.92
N LEU A 171 9.84 -12.42 27.84
CA LEU A 171 8.63 -12.42 28.65
C LEU A 171 8.89 -12.87 30.09
N ARG A 172 9.77 -13.86 30.31
CA ARG A 172 10.07 -14.36 31.65
C ARG A 172 10.87 -13.35 32.47
N GLU A 173 11.82 -12.66 31.84
CA GLU A 173 12.55 -11.55 32.49
C GLU A 173 11.62 -10.36 32.76
N ALA A 174 10.84 -9.89 31.78
CA ALA A 174 9.93 -8.75 31.98
C ALA A 174 8.85 -9.02 33.05
N VAL A 175 8.28 -10.24 33.08
CA VAL A 175 7.33 -10.64 34.13
C VAL A 175 8.05 -10.77 35.48
N SER A 176 9.24 -11.40 35.52
CA SER A 176 10.04 -11.52 36.75
C SER A 176 10.40 -10.16 37.34
N GLU A 177 10.82 -9.20 36.52
CA GLU A 177 11.14 -7.84 36.95
C GLU A 177 9.89 -7.15 37.52
N SER A 178 8.75 -7.20 36.82
CA SER A 178 7.50 -6.61 37.31
C SER A 178 7.02 -7.24 38.63
N VAL A 179 7.11 -8.56 38.77
CA VAL A 179 6.73 -9.28 40.00
C VAL A 179 7.69 -8.94 41.15
N SER A 180 8.99 -8.83 40.86
CA SER A 180 9.98 -8.44 41.86
C SER A 180 9.82 -6.99 42.32
N GLU A 181 9.39 -6.09 41.44
CA GLU A 181 9.12 -4.70 41.75
C GLU A 181 7.87 -4.55 42.64
N TRP A 182 6.82 -5.33 42.37
CA TRP A 182 5.62 -5.41 43.21
C TRP A 182 5.87 -5.98 44.62
N HIS A 183 6.89 -6.83 44.78
CA HIS A 183 7.23 -7.43 46.07
C HIS A 183 8.34 -6.68 46.85
N ARG A 184 8.87 -5.56 46.33
CA ARG A 184 9.76 -4.69 47.11
C ARG A 184 8.91 -3.88 48.11
N PRO A 185 9.05 -4.11 49.43
CA PRO A 185 8.41 -3.25 50.41
C PRO A 185 9.14 -1.91 50.39
N GLY A 186 8.57 -0.89 49.74
CA GLY A 186 9.03 0.51 49.91
C GLY A 186 9.06 1.46 48.71
N SER A 187 8.49 1.17 47.53
CA SER A 187 8.55 2.11 46.38
C SER A 187 7.35 3.06 46.21
N ALA A 188 6.41 3.11 47.17
CA ALA A 188 5.47 4.22 47.25
C ALA A 188 6.10 5.38 48.06
N ARG A 189 6.90 6.20 47.38
CA ARG A 189 7.21 7.57 47.80
C ARG A 189 7.10 8.50 46.61
#